data_AF-A0A059E4A6-F1
#
_entry.id   AF-A0A059E4A6-F1
#
_cell.length_a   1.000
_cell.length_b   1.000
_cell.length_c   1.000
_cell.angle_alpha   90.00
_cell.angle_beta   90.00
_cell.angle_gamma   90.00
#
_symmetry.space_group_name_H-M   'P 1'
#
loop_
_entity.id
_entity.type
_entity.pdbx_description
1 polymer ?
#
loop_
_entity_poly.entity_id
_entity_poly.type
_entity_poly.pdbx_seq_one_letter_code
_entity_poly.pdbx_strand_id
1 'polypeptide(L)'
;MDAQTDILKRGLEHTGRAVLDASALANLHLGPKVIGRGVAQRISGRLKMLETIVRRLILVLALNLTLAPAAPRAAPAEPKPEPNLPDGVELAIFPRLYPRRLKLLPARQTIEGGFPDISRTLSGPVSPHRLMARIAALRRVIADPDGHALRLARSLKRLQKHGEPRPAVGAATSAFRLSPELGAIATLLPAQIRAGLDSWESSG
;
A
#
# COMPACT_ATOMS: atom_id res chain seq x y z
N MET A 1 -20.59 -16.90 -8.25
CA MET A 1 -19.58 -15.89 -7.86
C MET A 1 -18.22 -16.47 -8.17
N ASP A 2 -17.31 -15.69 -8.74
CA ASP A 2 -15.96 -16.17 -9.05
C ASP A 2 -15.19 -16.47 -7.76
N ALA A 3 -14.57 -17.64 -7.65
CA ALA A 3 -13.87 -18.09 -6.43
C ALA A 3 -12.84 -17.08 -5.90
N GLN A 4 -12.21 -16.31 -6.80
CA GLN A 4 -11.30 -15.23 -6.46
C GLN A 4 -12.01 -14.08 -5.73
N THR A 5 -13.19 -13.67 -6.18
CA THR A 5 -13.95 -12.58 -5.55
C THR A 5 -14.36 -12.95 -4.12
N ASP A 6 -14.71 -14.21 -3.88
CA ASP A 6 -15.03 -14.70 -2.54
C ASP A 6 -13.81 -14.73 -1.62
N ILE A 7 -12.64 -15.11 -2.13
CA ILE A 7 -11.37 -15.04 -1.38
C ILE A 7 -11.04 -13.60 -0.99
N LEU A 8 -11.23 -12.64 -1.90
CA LEU A 8 -10.96 -11.23 -1.64
C LEU A 8 -11.91 -10.64 -0.58
N LYS A 9 -13.21 -10.97 -0.67
CA LYS A 9 -14.21 -10.58 0.34
C LYS A 9 -13.85 -11.12 1.73
N ARG A 10 -13.59 -12.43 1.83
CA ARG A 10 -13.12 -13.05 3.09
C ARG A 10 -11.84 -12.39 3.59
N GLY A 11 -10.88 -12.10 2.71
CA GLY A 11 -9.65 -11.41 3.08
C GLY A 11 -9.87 -10.03 3.69
N LEU A 12 -10.79 -9.24 3.13
CA LEU A 12 -11.17 -7.92 3.66
C LEU A 12 -11.89 -8.06 5.01
N GLU A 13 -12.80 -9.01 5.16
CA GLU A 13 -13.50 -9.29 6.41
C GLU A 13 -12.54 -9.70 7.54
N HIS A 14 -11.67 -10.68 7.29
CA HIS A 14 -10.65 -11.12 8.25
C HIS A 14 -9.69 -9.99 8.62
N THR A 15 -9.30 -9.16 7.64
CA THR A 15 -8.46 -7.99 7.91
C THR A 15 -9.20 -6.96 8.77
N GLY A 16 -10.49 -6.72 8.50
CA GLY A 16 -11.33 -5.83 9.30
C GLY A 16 -11.41 -6.27 10.76
N ARG A 17 -11.63 -7.56 11.01
CA ARG A 17 -11.60 -8.15 12.36
C ARG A 17 -10.24 -7.97 13.02
N ALA A 18 -9.16 -8.28 12.31
CA ALA A 18 -7.79 -8.13 12.84
C ALA A 18 -7.42 -6.67 13.18
N VAL A 19 -7.98 -5.68 12.48
CA VAL A 19 -7.81 -4.25 12.82
C VAL A 19 -8.54 -3.91 14.12
N LEU A 20 -9.75 -4.45 14.34
CA LEU A 20 -10.48 -4.29 15.60
C LEU A 20 -9.73 -4.94 16.76
N ASP A 21 -9.20 -6.15 16.58
CA ASP A 21 -8.38 -6.84 17.58
C ASP A 21 -7.14 -6.01 17.95
N ALA A 22 -6.47 -5.41 16.94
CA ALA A 22 -5.32 -4.56 17.17
C ALA A 22 -5.68 -3.29 17.97
N SER A 23 -6.89 -2.76 17.79
CA SER A 23 -7.43 -1.65 18.58
C SER A 23 -7.72 -2.06 20.03
N ALA A 24 -8.29 -3.26 20.21
CA ALA A 24 -8.65 -3.81 21.51
C ALA A 24 -7.42 -4.08 22.39
N LEU A 25 -6.29 -4.50 21.82
CA LEU A 25 -5.04 -4.78 22.56
C LEU A 25 -4.51 -3.63 23.44
N ALA A 26 -4.84 -2.37 23.13
CA ALA A 26 -4.48 -1.22 23.97
C ALA A 26 -5.70 -0.43 24.46
N ASN A 27 -6.89 -1.04 24.41
CA ASN A 27 -8.15 -0.39 24.73
C ASN A 27 -8.31 0.98 24.04
N LEU A 28 -7.86 1.09 22.78
CA LEU A 28 -7.84 2.37 22.07
C LEU A 28 -9.26 2.92 21.85
N HIS A 29 -10.26 2.04 21.88
CA HIS A 29 -11.67 2.40 21.83
C HIS A 29 -12.13 3.25 23.04
N LEU A 30 -11.41 3.18 24.18
CA LEU A 30 -11.67 4.01 25.37
C LEU A 30 -11.06 5.42 25.26
N GLY A 31 -10.36 5.73 24.17
CA GLY A 31 -9.70 7.03 23.97
C GLY A 31 -8.63 7.35 25.01
N PRO A 32 -7.68 6.45 25.31
CA PRO A 32 -6.63 6.73 26.29
C PRO A 32 -5.78 7.93 25.86
N LYS A 33 -5.36 8.76 26.81
CA LYS A 33 -4.45 9.89 26.54
C LYS A 33 -3.01 9.43 26.26
N VAL A 34 -2.60 8.32 26.88
CA VAL A 34 -1.25 7.76 26.81
C VAL A 34 -1.29 6.24 26.88
N ILE A 35 -0.35 5.59 26.18
CA ILE A 35 -0.14 4.14 26.17
C ILE A 35 1.35 3.82 26.33
N GLY A 36 1.69 2.63 26.83
CA GLY A 36 3.10 2.21 26.94
C GLY A 36 3.77 2.04 25.56
N ARG A 37 5.05 2.44 25.43
CA ARG A 37 5.81 2.36 24.17
C ARG A 37 5.85 0.93 23.58
N GLY A 38 6.06 -0.10 24.42
CA GLY A 38 6.10 -1.49 23.96
C GLY A 38 4.78 -1.94 23.32
N VAL A 39 3.65 -1.54 23.92
CA VAL A 39 2.31 -1.80 23.38
C VAL A 39 2.11 -1.03 22.07
N ALA A 40 2.50 0.25 22.02
CA ALA A 40 2.44 1.07 20.82
C ALA A 40 3.25 0.47 19.65
N GLN A 41 4.44 -0.08 19.92
CA GLN A 41 5.30 -0.74 18.93
C GLN A 41 4.68 -2.04 18.42
N ARG A 42 4.15 -2.88 19.33
CA ARG A 42 3.46 -4.12 18.96
C ARG A 42 2.27 -3.85 18.04
N ILE A 43 1.44 -2.87 18.39
CA ILE A 43 0.29 -2.46 17.57
C ILE A 43 0.76 -1.87 16.24
N SER A 44 1.76 -0.99 16.25
CA SER A 44 2.32 -0.40 15.03
C SER A 44 2.81 -1.46 14.03
N GLY A 45 3.50 -2.49 14.52
CA GLY A 45 3.96 -3.61 13.71
C GLY A 45 2.80 -4.40 13.13
N ARG A 46 1.78 -4.73 13.95
CA ARG A 46 0.58 -5.44 13.48
C ARG A 46 -0.19 -4.62 12.44
N LEU A 47 -0.41 -3.33 12.68
CA LEU A 47 -1.07 -2.43 11.72
C LEU A 47 -0.29 -2.32 10.41
N LYS A 48 1.05 -2.29 10.44
CA LYS A 48 1.87 -2.24 9.21
C LYS A 48 1.68 -3.49 8.34
N MET A 49 1.56 -4.67 8.97
CA MET A 49 1.23 -5.91 8.25
C MET A 49 -0.16 -5.83 7.64
N LEU A 50 -1.17 -5.42 8.42
CA LEU A 50 -2.55 -5.30 7.95
C LEU A 50 -2.69 -4.26 6.82
N GLU A 51 -2.03 -3.11 6.92
CA GLU A 51 -1.95 -2.09 5.85
C GLU A 51 -1.41 -2.67 4.55
N THR A 52 -0.38 -3.50 4.63
CA THR A 52 0.21 -4.14 3.46
C THR A 52 -0.77 -5.11 2.83
N ILE A 53 -1.49 -5.90 3.63
CA ILE A 53 -2.50 -6.85 3.15
C ILE A 53 -3.67 -6.13 2.51
N VAL A 54 -4.26 -5.11 3.17
CA VAL A 54 -5.35 -4.30 2.60
C VAL A 54 -4.92 -3.70 1.27
N ARG A 55 -3.73 -3.10 1.20
CA ARG A 55 -3.25 -2.48 -0.04
C ARG A 55 -3.10 -3.50 -1.17
N ARG A 56 -2.68 -4.73 -0.88
CA ARG A 56 -2.58 -5.82 -1.86
C ARG A 56 -3.95 -6.34 -2.28
N LEU A 57 -4.89 -6.51 -1.35
CA LEU A 57 -6.28 -6.88 -1.64
C LEU A 57 -6.94 -5.87 -2.60
N ILE A 58 -6.84 -4.56 -2.27
CA ILE A 58 -7.35 -3.49 -3.13
C ILE A 58 -6.66 -3.47 -4.49
N LEU A 59 -5.35 -3.80 -4.56
CA LEU A 59 -4.67 -3.92 -5.84
C LEU A 59 -5.21 -5.07 -6.69
N VAL A 60 -5.41 -6.26 -6.11
CA VAL A 60 -6.00 -7.37 -6.86
C VAL A 60 -7.39 -7.01 -7.37
N LEU A 61 -8.23 -6.41 -6.52
CA LEU A 61 -9.54 -5.91 -6.95
C LEU A 61 -9.39 -4.93 -8.13
N ALA A 62 -8.47 -3.98 -8.04
CA ALA A 62 -8.24 -2.99 -9.09
C ALA A 62 -7.77 -3.61 -10.42
N LEU A 63 -6.94 -4.66 -10.38
CA LEU A 63 -6.46 -5.35 -11.57
C LEU A 63 -7.58 -6.14 -12.27
N ASN A 64 -8.58 -6.60 -11.53
CA ASN A 64 -9.73 -7.32 -12.08
C ASN A 64 -10.81 -6.39 -12.66
N LEU A 65 -10.68 -5.06 -12.51
CA LEU A 65 -11.68 -4.10 -13.00
C LEU A 65 -11.48 -3.79 -14.49
N THR A 66 -12.52 -4.04 -15.28
CA THR A 66 -12.64 -3.53 -16.64
C THR A 66 -13.08 -2.06 -16.63
N LEU A 67 -12.13 -1.13 -16.78
CA LEU A 67 -12.48 0.29 -16.85
C LEU A 67 -13.00 0.64 -18.25
N ALA A 68 -14.20 1.23 -18.29
CA ALA A 68 -14.72 1.88 -19.50
C ALA A 68 -13.73 2.92 -20.06
N PRO A 69 -13.70 3.15 -21.38
CA PRO A 69 -12.86 4.18 -21.99
C PRO A 69 -13.13 5.52 -21.32
N ALA A 70 -12.08 6.14 -20.76
CA ALA A 70 -12.23 7.46 -20.18
C ALA A 70 -12.49 8.46 -21.31
N ALA A 71 -13.56 9.26 -21.19
CA ALA A 71 -13.81 10.37 -22.11
C ALA A 71 -12.56 11.25 -22.20
N PRO A 72 -12.15 11.68 -23.40
CA PRO A 72 -10.95 12.51 -23.58
C PRO A 72 -11.07 13.75 -22.70
N ARG A 73 -10.13 13.89 -21.76
CA ARG A 73 -10.03 15.09 -20.95
C ARG A 73 -9.55 16.21 -21.85
N ALA A 74 -10.24 17.35 -21.83
CA ALA A 74 -9.84 18.56 -22.54
C ALA A 74 -8.33 18.79 -22.34
N ALA A 75 -7.62 18.99 -23.45
CA ALA A 75 -6.18 19.19 -23.44
C ALA A 75 -5.82 20.31 -22.46
N PRO A 76 -4.75 20.17 -21.68
CA PRO A 76 -4.18 21.31 -20.97
C PRO A 76 -3.89 22.43 -21.98
N ALA A 77 -4.09 23.68 -21.57
CA ALA A 77 -3.67 24.84 -22.35
C ALA A 77 -2.21 24.68 -22.79
N GLU A 78 -1.92 25.13 -24.01
CA GLU A 78 -0.64 24.97 -24.69
C GLU A 78 0.56 25.18 -23.76
N PRO A 79 1.59 24.33 -23.86
CA PRO A 79 2.82 24.53 -23.12
C PRO A 79 3.38 25.92 -23.46
N LYS A 80 3.74 26.69 -22.42
CA LYS A 80 4.43 27.98 -22.61
C LYS A 80 5.64 27.77 -23.53
N PRO A 81 5.90 28.71 -24.46
CA PRO A 81 6.98 28.60 -25.41
C PRO A 81 8.31 28.34 -24.69
N GLU A 82 9.10 27.44 -25.25
CA GLU A 82 10.43 27.09 -24.76
C GLU A 82 11.28 28.38 -24.63
N PRO A 83 12.13 28.50 -23.60
CA PRO A 83 13.03 29.63 -23.51
C PRO A 83 13.96 29.61 -24.72
N ASN A 84 14.03 30.73 -25.47
CA ASN A 84 15.02 30.94 -26.52
C ASN A 84 16.42 30.77 -25.91
N LEU A 85 17.01 29.58 -26.06
CA LEU A 85 18.40 29.34 -25.73
C LEU A 85 19.29 29.84 -26.88
N PRO A 86 20.45 30.44 -26.58
CA PRO A 86 21.40 30.84 -27.60
C PRO A 86 21.98 29.61 -28.33
N ASP A 87 22.30 29.79 -29.61
CA ASP A 87 22.87 28.74 -30.47
C ASP A 87 24.09 28.09 -29.81
N GLY A 88 24.05 26.76 -29.67
CA GLY A 88 25.14 25.95 -29.12
C GLY A 88 24.95 25.43 -27.69
N VAL A 89 23.81 25.70 -27.04
CA VAL A 89 23.49 25.14 -25.72
C VAL A 89 22.38 24.09 -25.84
N GLU A 90 22.75 22.82 -25.83
CA GLU A 90 21.78 21.73 -25.66
C GLU A 90 21.45 21.55 -24.18
N LEU A 91 20.17 21.66 -23.82
CA LEU A 91 19.71 21.22 -22.50
C LEU A 91 19.81 19.69 -22.47
N ALA A 92 20.72 19.16 -21.66
CA ALA A 92 20.74 17.74 -21.34
C ALA A 92 19.43 17.37 -20.63
N ILE A 93 18.47 16.81 -21.38
CA ILE A 93 17.24 16.26 -20.81
C ILE A 93 17.63 14.92 -20.17
N PHE A 94 18.00 14.98 -18.89
CA PHE A 94 18.18 13.76 -18.12
C PHE A 94 16.83 13.05 -17.99
N PRO A 95 16.71 11.76 -18.37
CA PRO A 95 15.49 11.01 -18.14
C PRO A 95 15.19 11.08 -16.64
N ARG A 96 14.05 11.67 -16.29
CA ARG A 96 13.61 11.80 -14.90
C ARG A 96 13.73 10.43 -14.25
N LEU A 97 14.60 10.28 -13.25
CA LEU A 97 14.65 9.11 -12.39
C LEU A 97 13.25 8.92 -11.81
N TYR A 98 12.43 8.06 -12.42
CA TYR A 98 10.99 7.91 -12.16
C TYR A 98 10.72 7.91 -10.64
N PRO A 99 10.31 9.06 -10.05
CA PRO A 99 10.26 9.16 -8.59
C PRO A 99 9.03 8.44 -8.02
N ARG A 100 8.10 7.98 -8.88
CA ARG A 100 6.78 7.48 -8.51
C ARG A 100 6.55 6.03 -8.92
N ARG A 101 7.47 5.14 -8.54
CA ARG A 101 7.16 3.70 -8.52
C ARG A 101 6.10 3.44 -7.45
N LEU A 102 4.99 2.80 -7.80
CA LEU A 102 4.04 2.25 -6.83
C LEU A 102 4.72 1.05 -6.16
N LYS A 103 5.51 1.30 -5.11
CA LYS A 103 6.22 0.27 -4.36
C LYS A 103 5.25 -0.37 -3.35
N LEU A 104 4.97 -1.65 -3.53
CA LEU A 104 4.29 -2.51 -2.54
C LEU A 104 5.26 -3.41 -1.78
N LEU A 105 6.54 -3.05 -1.85
CA LEU A 105 7.59 -3.71 -1.08
C LEU A 105 7.46 -3.34 0.39
N PRO A 106 7.68 -4.28 1.32
CA PRO A 106 7.87 -3.91 2.72
C PRO A 106 9.03 -2.92 2.83
N ALA A 107 8.95 -1.98 3.79
CA ALA A 107 10.06 -1.05 4.04
C ALA A 107 11.37 -1.85 4.26
N ARG A 108 12.44 -1.47 3.57
CA ARG A 108 13.76 -2.10 3.68
C ARG A 108 14.18 -2.07 5.16
N GLN A 109 14.36 -3.24 5.76
CA GLN A 109 14.97 -3.35 7.08
C GLN A 109 16.47 -3.34 6.84
N THR A 110 17.13 -2.21 7.12
CA THR A 110 18.59 -2.19 7.19
C THR A 110 18.96 -3.00 8.42
N ILE A 111 19.52 -4.20 8.23
CA ILE A 111 20.15 -4.94 9.31
C ILE A 111 21.54 -4.32 9.43
N GLU A 112 21.63 -3.18 10.12
CA GLU A 112 22.93 -2.67 10.54
C GLU A 112 23.48 -3.68 11.57
N GLY A 113 24.67 -4.22 11.31
CA GLY A 113 25.31 -5.29 12.06
C GLY A 113 25.83 -4.87 13.44
N GLY A 114 25.05 -4.07 14.18
CA GLY A 114 25.27 -3.81 15.60
C GLY A 114 24.26 -4.60 16.42
N PHE A 115 24.73 -5.52 17.25
CA PHE A 115 23.89 -6.07 18.32
C PHE A 115 23.47 -4.90 19.22
N PRO A 116 22.17 -4.62 19.38
CA PRO A 116 21.75 -3.52 20.22
C PRO A 116 22.13 -3.85 21.66
N ASP A 117 22.94 -2.98 22.24
CA ASP A 117 23.24 -2.99 23.66
C ASP A 117 21.90 -3.03 24.42
N ILE A 118 21.68 -4.05 25.26
CA ILE A 118 20.41 -4.32 25.96
C ILE A 118 20.29 -3.35 27.16
N SER A 119 20.67 -2.10 26.96
CA SER A 119 20.35 -1.02 27.87
C SER A 119 18.86 -0.74 27.73
N ARG A 120 18.09 -1.37 28.63
CA ARG A 120 16.65 -1.15 28.89
C ARG A 120 16.25 0.27 28.53
N THR A 121 15.69 0.45 27.32
CA THR A 121 15.15 1.74 26.92
C THR A 121 13.94 2.00 27.81
N LEU A 122 14.09 2.95 28.72
CA LEU A 122 13.08 3.39 29.67
C LEU A 122 11.77 3.62 28.92
N SER A 123 10.78 2.79 29.25
CA SER A 123 9.47 2.73 28.59
C SER A 123 8.65 3.95 28.98
N GLY A 124 8.78 5.04 28.23
CA GLY A 124 7.94 6.23 28.40
C GLY A 124 6.52 6.04 27.84
N PRO A 125 5.52 6.74 28.40
CA PRO A 125 4.18 6.83 27.82
C PRO A 125 4.23 7.55 26.45
N VAL A 126 3.42 7.08 25.50
CA VAL A 126 3.33 7.57 24.13
C VAL A 126 1.87 7.95 23.81
N SER A 127 1.67 9.01 23.04
CA SER A 127 0.33 9.38 22.54
C SER A 127 -0.19 8.34 21.52
N PRO A 128 -1.42 7.81 21.69
CA PRO A 128 -2.00 6.85 20.76
C PRO A 128 -2.63 7.48 19.51
N HIS A 129 -2.69 8.82 19.41
CA HIS A 129 -3.47 9.52 18.40
C HIS A 129 -3.15 9.07 16.96
N ARG A 130 -1.86 8.88 16.65
CA ARG A 130 -1.41 8.38 15.33
C ARG A 130 -1.92 6.96 15.04
N LEU A 131 -1.98 6.09 16.05
CA LEU A 131 -2.49 4.72 15.88
C LEU A 131 -4.00 4.73 15.64
N MET A 132 -4.73 5.54 16.40
CA MET A 132 -6.18 5.71 16.21
C MET A 132 -6.50 6.24 14.81
N ALA A 133 -5.75 7.24 14.33
CA ALA A 133 -5.91 7.79 12.98
C ALA A 133 -5.64 6.73 11.89
N ARG A 134 -4.60 5.90 12.06
CA ARG A 134 -4.30 4.78 11.14
C ARG A 134 -5.41 3.74 11.13
N ILE A 135 -5.92 3.35 12.30
CA ILE A 135 -7.04 2.41 12.44
C ILE A 135 -8.28 2.97 11.75
N ALA A 136 -8.61 4.24 11.98
CA ALA A 136 -9.75 4.90 11.33
C ALA A 136 -9.59 4.93 9.80
N ALA A 137 -8.40 5.25 9.30
CA ALA A 137 -8.11 5.24 7.87
C ALA A 137 -8.26 3.83 7.26
N LEU A 138 -7.73 2.79 7.92
CA LEU A 138 -7.90 1.40 7.48
C LEU A 138 -9.37 1.00 7.43
N ARG A 139 -10.15 1.33 8.47
CA ARG A 139 -11.58 1.04 8.51
C ARG A 139 -12.34 1.72 7.37
N ARG A 140 -12.00 2.96 7.02
CA ARG A 140 -12.59 3.66 5.87
C ARG A 140 -12.30 2.94 4.55
N VAL A 141 -11.07 2.48 4.35
CA VAL A 141 -10.70 1.74 3.13
C VAL A 141 -11.45 0.40 3.06
N ILE A 142 -11.57 -0.30 4.18
CA ILE A 142 -12.27 -1.59 4.25
C ILE A 142 -13.79 -1.43 4.07
N ALA A 143 -14.35 -0.28 4.45
CA ALA A 143 -15.79 -0.01 4.30
C ALA A 143 -16.21 0.24 2.84
N ASP A 144 -15.33 0.78 1.99
CA ASP A 144 -15.57 1.01 0.56
C ASP A 144 -14.39 0.48 -0.29
N PRO A 145 -14.20 -0.86 -0.35
CA PRO A 145 -13.06 -1.43 -1.07
C PRO A 145 -13.15 -1.17 -2.57
N ASP A 146 -14.35 -1.18 -3.14
CA ASP A 146 -14.60 -1.05 -4.58
C ASP A 146 -14.31 0.38 -5.06
N GLY A 147 -14.75 1.41 -4.34
CA GLY A 147 -14.43 2.80 -4.67
C GLY A 147 -12.92 3.10 -4.56
N HIS A 148 -12.22 2.45 -3.64
CA HIS A 148 -10.76 2.51 -3.56
C HIS A 148 -10.07 1.74 -4.70
N ALA A 149 -10.57 0.56 -5.07
CA ALA A 149 -10.06 -0.24 -6.18
C ALA A 149 -10.24 0.48 -7.53
N LEU A 150 -11.39 1.12 -7.76
CA LEU A 150 -11.66 1.89 -8.98
C LEU A 150 -10.70 3.08 -9.15
N ARG A 151 -10.46 3.82 -8.06
CA ARG A 151 -9.47 4.92 -8.04
C ARG A 151 -8.07 4.40 -8.35
N LEU A 152 -7.70 3.26 -7.77
CA LEU A 152 -6.40 2.64 -8.01
C LEU A 152 -6.26 2.16 -9.45
N ALA A 153 -7.26 1.48 -10.01
CA ALA A 153 -7.28 1.00 -11.39
C ALA A 153 -7.06 2.15 -12.38
N ARG A 154 -7.74 3.30 -12.18
CA ARG A 154 -7.54 4.50 -12.99
C ARG A 154 -6.11 5.04 -12.88
N SER A 155 -5.54 5.03 -11.67
CA SER A 155 -4.15 5.43 -11.47
C SER A 155 -3.17 4.49 -12.16
N LEU A 156 -3.43 3.17 -12.14
CA LEU A 156 -2.59 2.18 -12.81
C LEU A 156 -2.63 2.35 -14.32
N LYS A 157 -3.81 2.51 -14.94
CA LYS A 157 -3.93 2.80 -16.38
C LYS A 157 -3.16 4.08 -16.77
N ARG A 158 -3.21 5.12 -15.94
CA ARG A 158 -2.44 6.35 -16.17
C ARG A 158 -0.93 6.08 -16.11
N LEU A 159 -0.45 5.34 -15.12
CA LEU A 159 0.96 4.98 -15.00
C LEU A 159 1.43 4.18 -16.23
N GLN A 160 0.65 3.17 -16.63
CA GLN A 160 0.93 2.37 -17.82
C GLN A 160 0.99 3.23 -19.09
N LYS A 161 0.04 4.16 -19.28
CA LYS A 161 0.03 5.10 -20.42
C LYS A 161 1.28 6.00 -20.46
N HIS A 162 1.85 6.34 -19.31
CA HIS A 162 3.08 7.13 -19.23
C HIS A 162 4.36 6.30 -19.35
N GLY A 163 4.26 4.99 -19.65
CA GLY A 163 5.42 4.11 -19.75
C GLY A 163 6.12 3.86 -18.42
N GLU A 164 5.42 4.05 -17.30
CA GLU A 164 6.01 3.83 -15.97
C GLU A 164 6.28 2.33 -15.73
N PRO A 165 7.34 1.99 -14.99
CA PRO A 165 7.73 0.59 -14.78
C PRO A 165 6.69 -0.19 -13.99
N ARG A 166 6.63 -1.50 -14.27
CA ARG A 166 5.72 -2.45 -13.61
C ARG A 166 5.81 -2.35 -12.08
N PRO A 167 4.66 -2.27 -11.36
CA PRO A 167 4.65 -2.30 -9.90
C PRO A 167 5.29 -3.57 -9.35
N ALA A 168 6.18 -3.43 -8.35
CA ALA A 168 6.86 -4.55 -7.72
C ALA A 168 6.19 -4.96 -6.40
N VAL A 169 5.96 -6.27 -6.24
CA VAL A 169 5.40 -6.87 -5.02
C VAL A 169 6.34 -7.94 -4.48
N GLY A 170 6.73 -7.78 -3.21
CA GLY A 170 7.55 -8.74 -2.47
C GLY A 170 6.71 -9.80 -1.77
N ALA A 171 7.36 -10.84 -1.25
CA ALA A 171 6.72 -11.86 -0.43
C ALA A 171 5.99 -11.26 0.79
N ALA A 172 5.03 -12.00 1.34
CA ALA A 172 4.43 -11.66 2.63
C ALA A 172 5.39 -12.06 3.76
N THR A 173 6.18 -11.10 4.24
CA THR A 173 7.03 -11.30 5.42
C THR A 173 6.17 -11.51 6.66
N SER A 174 6.58 -12.45 7.52
CA SER A 174 5.94 -12.74 8.81
C SER A 174 4.45 -13.13 8.75
N ALA A 175 3.99 -13.75 7.66
CA ALA A 175 2.61 -14.23 7.54
C ALA A 175 2.19 -15.19 8.68
N PHE A 176 3.13 -15.94 9.26
CA PHE A 176 2.92 -16.82 10.41
C PHE A 176 2.46 -16.10 11.69
N ARG A 177 2.58 -14.76 11.76
CA ARG A 177 2.13 -13.97 12.92
C ARG A 177 0.65 -13.56 12.83
N LEU A 178 -0.02 -13.90 11.73
CA LEU A 178 -1.42 -13.61 11.47
C LEU A 178 -2.28 -14.83 11.83
N SER A 179 -3.62 -14.68 11.78
CA SER A 179 -4.48 -15.86 11.83
C SER A 179 -4.20 -16.79 10.63
N PRO A 180 -4.48 -18.10 10.72
CA PRO A 180 -4.22 -19.03 9.63
C PRO A 180 -4.86 -18.60 8.31
N GLU A 181 -6.11 -18.12 8.34
CA GLU A 181 -6.86 -17.69 7.15
C GLU A 181 -6.20 -16.45 6.53
N LEU A 182 -5.89 -15.45 7.36
CA LEU A 182 -5.28 -14.21 6.89
C LEU A 182 -3.83 -14.43 6.42
N GLY A 183 -3.11 -15.36 7.06
CA GLY A 183 -1.78 -15.80 6.65
C GLY A 183 -1.79 -16.45 5.27
N ALA A 184 -2.72 -17.37 5.03
CA ALA A 184 -2.89 -18.03 3.73
C ALA A 184 -3.27 -17.03 2.62
N ILE A 185 -4.15 -16.07 2.92
CA ILE A 185 -4.49 -15.00 1.97
C ILE A 185 -3.25 -14.13 1.70
N ALA A 186 -2.52 -13.72 2.74
CA ALA A 186 -1.35 -12.87 2.60
C ALA A 186 -0.26 -13.50 1.71
N THR A 187 -0.04 -14.82 1.81
CA THR A 187 0.95 -15.56 1.01
C THR A 187 0.52 -15.74 -0.43
N LEU A 188 -0.78 -15.85 -0.70
CA LEU A 188 -1.33 -15.99 -2.05
C LEU A 188 -1.31 -14.68 -2.86
N LEU A 189 -1.54 -13.53 -2.21
CA LEU A 189 -1.69 -12.23 -2.88
C LEU A 189 -0.55 -11.83 -3.83
N PRO A 190 0.75 -12.01 -3.49
CA PRO A 190 1.84 -11.68 -4.40
C PRO A 190 1.76 -12.40 -5.76
N ALA A 191 1.34 -13.67 -5.78
CA ALA A 191 1.21 -14.44 -7.02
C ALA A 191 0.04 -13.91 -7.87
N GLN A 192 -1.12 -13.63 -7.25
CA GLN A 192 -2.27 -13.05 -7.95
C GLN A 192 -1.95 -11.67 -8.54
N ILE A 193 -1.23 -10.82 -7.79
CA ILE A 193 -0.84 -9.50 -8.29
C ILE A 193 0.13 -9.63 -9.48
N ARG A 194 1.07 -10.59 -9.42
CA ARG A 194 1.98 -10.83 -10.55
C ARG A 194 1.18 -11.22 -11.80
N ALA A 195 0.30 -12.21 -11.69
CA ALA A 195 -0.55 -12.64 -12.80
C ALA A 195 -1.40 -11.48 -13.38
N GLY A 196 -2.02 -10.67 -12.52
CA GLY A 196 -2.80 -9.51 -12.96
C GLY A 196 -1.98 -8.37 -13.57
N LEU A 197 -0.65 -8.38 -13.42
CA LEU A 197 0.26 -7.40 -14.01
C LEU A 197 0.98 -7.93 -15.27
N ASP A 198 0.67 -9.13 -15.76
CA ASP A 198 1.38 -9.70 -16.91
C ASP A 198 1.14 -8.89 -18.20
N SER A 199 0.01 -8.20 -18.33
CA SER A 199 -0.28 -7.30 -19.45
C SER A 199 0.44 -5.95 -19.38
N TRP A 200 1.28 -5.70 -18.37
CA TRP A 200 1.93 -4.40 -18.17
C TRP A 200 3.01 -4.08 -19.22
N GLU A 201 3.68 -5.10 -19.75
CA GLU A 201 4.83 -4.98 -20.67
C GLU A 201 4.46 -5.16 -22.15
N SER A 202 3.18 -5.41 -22.46
CA SER A 202 2.71 -5.64 -23.84
C SER A 202 2.61 -4.37 -24.70
N SER A 203 3.38 -3.34 -24.37
CA SER A 203 3.54 -2.10 -25.13
C SER A 203 5.04 -1.93 -25.44
N GLY A 204 5.57 -2.90 -26.20
CA GLY A 204 6.80 -2.74 -26.96
C GLY A 204 6.53 -1.99 -28.25
#